data_AF-A0A8U0A3C3-F1
#
_entry.id   AF-A0A8U0A3C3-F1
#
_cell.length_a   1.000
_cell.length_b   1.000
_cell.length_c   1.000
_cell.angle_alpha   90.00
_cell.angle_beta   90.00
_cell.angle_gamma   90.00
#
_symmetry.space_group_name_H-M   'P 1'
#
loop_
_entity.id
_entity.type
_entity.pdbx_description
1 polymer ?
#
loop_
_entity_poly.entity_id
_entity_poly.type
_entity_poly.pdbx_seq_one_letter_code
_entity_poly.pdbx_strand_id
1 'polypeptide(L)'
;MLAGDGDAILFTSSSAAVRSDGPAHNSTGFSARGLARSLARQLWPEGIDVATVLVDDSVGVPDQRDWTDHPNEEWIHPDHVADTYWHVANRHPNALTPELDSGTHAADISFV
;
A
#
# COMPACT_ATOMS: atom_id res chain seq x y z
N MET A 1 11.38 17.34 6.66
CA MET A 1 10.13 18.11 6.58
C MET A 1 9.61 17.93 5.17
N LEU A 2 8.36 17.50 5.02
CA LEU A 2 7.68 17.52 3.73
C LEU A 2 7.44 19.01 3.40
N ALA A 3 8.02 19.48 2.31
CA ALA A 3 7.97 20.85 1.84
C ALA A 3 7.30 20.80 0.47
N GLY A 4 6.02 21.21 0.44
CA GLY A 4 5.06 20.90 -0.63
C GLY A 4 5.51 21.08 -2.08
N ASP A 5 4.74 20.41 -2.94
CA ASP A 5 4.93 20.04 -4.35
C ASP A 5 5.87 18.84 -4.60
N GLY A 6 5.26 17.65 -4.70
CA GLY A 6 5.92 16.40 -5.10
C GLY A 6 6.23 15.43 -3.96
N ASP A 7 5.82 15.77 -2.74
CA ASP A 7 5.99 14.92 -1.56
C ASP A 7 4.88 13.88 -1.42
N ALA A 8 5.24 12.68 -0.96
CA ALA A 8 4.29 11.57 -0.77
C ALA A 8 4.43 10.90 0.61
N ILE A 9 3.30 10.53 1.20
CA ILE A 9 3.20 9.67 2.38
C ILE A 9 2.63 8.32 1.95
N LEU A 10 3.41 7.27 2.14
CA LEU A 10 3.03 5.90 1.75
C LEU A 10 2.75 5.05 2.99
N PHE A 11 1.56 4.48 3.04
CA PHE A 11 1.15 3.52 4.06
C PHE A 11 1.33 2.11 3.50
N THR A 12 2.06 1.25 4.21
CA THR A 12 2.09 -0.18 3.91
C THR A 12 0.95 -0.89 4.62
N SER A 13 0.22 -1.73 3.90
CA SER A 13 -0.78 -2.64 4.46
C SER A 13 -0.78 -3.95 3.66
N SER A 14 -1.69 -4.85 3.98
CA SER A 14 -2.06 -6.03 3.18
C SER A 14 -3.52 -5.95 2.77
N SER A 15 -4.01 -6.93 2.01
CA SER A 15 -5.43 -7.08 1.65
C SER A 15 -6.38 -7.08 2.85
N ALA A 16 -5.89 -7.29 4.07
CA ALA A 16 -6.62 -7.08 5.33
C ALA A 16 -7.25 -5.67 5.48
N ALA A 17 -6.71 -4.67 4.80
CA ALA A 17 -7.30 -3.32 4.77
C ALA A 17 -8.53 -3.19 3.87
N VAL A 18 -8.85 -4.21 3.09
CA VAL A 18 -9.92 -4.18 2.08
C VAL A 18 -10.80 -5.43 2.11
N ARG A 19 -10.29 -6.55 2.61
CA ARG A 19 -10.96 -7.85 2.72
C ARG A 19 -11.29 -8.17 4.17
N SER A 20 -12.24 -9.09 4.37
CA SER A 20 -12.67 -9.56 5.68
C SER A 20 -12.36 -11.05 5.85
N ASP A 21 -11.14 -11.37 6.25
CA ASP A 21 -10.60 -12.71 6.55
C ASP A 21 -10.32 -12.99 8.06
N GLY A 22 -10.22 -11.97 8.93
CA GLY A 22 -10.07 -12.13 10.39
C GLY A 22 -10.10 -10.81 11.17
N PRO A 23 -10.72 -10.75 12.37
CA PRO A 23 -11.06 -9.48 13.02
C PRO A 23 -9.85 -8.64 13.49
N ALA A 24 -8.80 -9.26 14.02
CA ALA A 24 -7.67 -8.54 14.60
C ALA A 24 -6.83 -7.82 13.53
N HIS A 25 -6.41 -8.56 12.50
CA HIS A 25 -5.60 -8.03 11.41
C HIS A 25 -6.37 -6.99 10.58
N ASN A 26 -7.65 -7.27 10.28
CA ASN A 26 -8.49 -6.36 9.51
C ASN A 26 -8.84 -5.08 10.25
N SER A 27 -9.06 -5.14 11.57
CA SER A 27 -9.29 -3.92 12.35
C SER A 27 -8.11 -2.94 12.24
N THR A 28 -6.88 -3.46 12.22
CA THR A 28 -5.67 -2.64 12.04
C THR A 28 -5.56 -2.14 10.61
N GLY A 29 -5.75 -3.00 9.61
CA GLY A 29 -5.72 -2.62 8.20
C GLY A 29 -6.76 -1.55 7.85
N PHE A 30 -8.01 -1.73 8.26
CA PHE A 30 -9.09 -0.75 8.06
C PHE A 30 -8.79 0.58 8.76
N SER A 31 -8.24 0.54 9.98
CA SER A 31 -7.88 1.77 10.71
C SER A 31 -6.77 2.54 9.98
N ALA A 32 -5.71 1.85 9.53
CA ALA A 32 -4.61 2.45 8.79
C ALA A 32 -5.08 3.06 7.46
N ARG A 33 -5.91 2.33 6.69
CA ARG A 33 -6.49 2.83 5.43
C ARG A 33 -7.43 4.02 5.67
N GLY A 34 -8.24 3.97 6.72
CA GLY A 34 -9.11 5.08 7.13
C GLY A 34 -8.32 6.35 7.47
N LEU A 35 -7.21 6.20 8.20
CA LEU A 35 -6.29 7.28 8.50
C LEU A 35 -5.63 7.85 7.24
N ALA A 36 -5.08 6.99 6.37
CA ALA A 36 -4.45 7.40 5.12
C ALA A 36 -5.41 8.24 4.26
N ARG A 37 -6.67 7.80 4.15
CA ARG A 37 -7.72 8.55 3.42
C ARG A 37 -8.06 9.89 4.07
N SER A 38 -8.07 9.94 5.40
CA SER A 38 -8.29 11.18 6.14
C SER A 38 -7.18 12.19 5.89
N LEU A 39 -5.92 11.73 5.88
CA LEU A 39 -4.75 12.55 5.59
C LEU A 39 -4.72 13.00 4.13
N ALA A 40 -5.03 12.11 3.18
CA ALA A 40 -5.11 12.44 1.75
C ALA A 40 -6.00 13.66 1.50
N ARG A 41 -7.21 13.69 2.11
CA ARG A 41 -8.13 14.82 1.95
C ARG A 41 -7.63 16.13 2.57
N GLN A 42 -6.88 16.03 3.67
CA GLN A 42 -6.38 17.20 4.40
C GLN A 42 -5.14 17.79 3.76
N LEU A 43 -4.24 16.94 3.27
CA LEU A 43 -2.90 17.31 2.80
C LEU A 43 -2.83 17.52 1.28
N TRP A 44 -3.82 17.02 0.53
CA TRP A 44 -3.90 17.26 -0.92
C TRP A 44 -3.84 18.76 -1.30
N PRO A 45 -4.57 19.68 -0.63
CA PRO A 45 -4.44 21.12 -0.90
C PRO A 45 -3.04 21.70 -0.62
N GLU A 46 -2.22 21.00 0.16
CA GLU A 46 -0.84 21.37 0.48
C GLU A 46 0.18 20.77 -0.51
N GLY A 47 -0.29 20.07 -1.55
CA GLY A 47 0.58 19.43 -2.55
C GLY A 47 1.28 18.17 -2.04
N ILE A 48 0.79 17.59 -0.93
CA ILE A 48 1.29 16.34 -0.37
C ILE A 48 0.32 15.22 -0.73
N ASP A 49 0.88 14.20 -1.34
CA ASP A 49 0.15 13.03 -1.77
C ASP A 49 0.15 11.94 -0.69
N VAL A 50 -0.93 11.17 -0.59
CA VAL A 50 -1.05 10.08 0.39
C VAL A 50 -1.64 8.85 -0.28
N ALA A 51 -0.92 7.72 -0.18
CA ALA A 51 -1.33 6.46 -0.78
C ALA A 51 -1.15 5.27 0.18
N THR A 52 -1.90 4.21 -0.05
CA THR A 52 -1.74 2.92 0.65
C THR A 52 -1.27 1.87 -0.37
N VAL A 53 -0.16 1.19 -0.06
CA VAL A 53 0.39 0.08 -0.84
C VAL A 53 0.02 -1.21 -0.13
N LEU A 54 -0.63 -2.12 -0.84
CA LEU A 54 -0.97 -3.45 -0.34
C LEU A 54 0.13 -4.42 -0.74
N VAL A 55 0.76 -5.05 0.26
CA VAL A 55 1.73 -6.13 0.08
C VAL A 55 1.10 -7.35 0.72
N ASP A 56 0.66 -8.27 -0.12
CA ASP A 56 0.23 -9.61 0.26
C ASP A 56 1.40 -10.55 -0.07
N ASP A 57 1.68 -11.52 0.80
CA ASP A 57 2.84 -12.42 0.78
C ASP A 57 4.14 -11.90 1.44
N SER A 58 5.02 -12.83 1.77
CA SER A 58 6.31 -12.63 2.40
C SER A 58 7.30 -12.01 1.41
N VAL A 59 7.93 -10.91 1.81
CA VAL A 59 8.99 -10.27 1.02
C VAL A 59 10.33 -10.89 1.39
N GLY A 60 11.06 -11.37 0.38
CA GLY A 60 12.30 -12.08 0.60
C GLY A 60 13.45 -11.19 1.03
N VAL A 61 13.66 -11.07 2.34
CA VAL A 61 14.82 -10.39 2.93
C VAL A 61 15.96 -11.37 3.21
N PRO A 62 17.24 -11.00 2.93
CA PRO A 62 18.38 -11.91 3.03
C PRO A 62 18.55 -12.62 4.38
N ASP A 63 18.06 -12.02 5.47
CA ASP A 63 18.24 -12.49 6.86
C ASP A 63 16.99 -13.19 7.44
N GLN A 64 15.87 -13.25 6.69
CA GLN A 64 14.64 -13.90 7.17
C GLN A 64 14.42 -15.33 6.66
N ARG A 65 15.25 -15.83 5.74
CA ARG A 65 15.12 -17.19 5.18
C ARG A 65 15.17 -18.30 6.23
N ASP A 66 15.80 -18.03 7.37
CA ASP A 66 15.91 -18.98 8.50
C ASP A 66 14.71 -18.95 9.47
N TRP A 67 13.73 -18.05 9.28
CA TRP A 67 12.59 -17.88 10.20
C TRP A 67 11.33 -18.64 9.77
N THR A 68 11.37 -19.36 8.64
CA THR A 68 10.19 -20.04 8.08
C THR A 68 10.45 -21.53 7.84
N ASP A 69 9.60 -22.39 8.42
CA ASP A 69 9.57 -23.84 8.19
C ASP A 69 8.94 -24.23 6.82
N HIS A 70 8.81 -23.28 5.89
CA HIS A 70 8.07 -23.43 4.64
C HIS A 70 9.01 -23.33 3.42
N PRO A 71 9.69 -24.43 3.04
CA PRO A 71 10.70 -24.42 1.97
C PRO A 71 10.14 -24.23 0.54
N ASN A 72 8.81 -24.09 0.39
CA ASN A 72 8.12 -24.00 -0.91
C ASN A 72 7.35 -22.68 -1.09
N GLU A 73 7.51 -21.70 -0.20
CA GLU A 73 6.81 -20.42 -0.31
C GLU A 73 7.58 -19.52 -1.30
N GLU A 74 6.92 -19.12 -2.39
CA GLU A 74 7.51 -18.22 -3.38
C GLU A 74 7.43 -16.79 -2.85
N TRP A 75 8.53 -16.31 -2.30
CA TRP A 75 8.60 -14.97 -1.75
C TRP A 75 8.72 -13.90 -2.83
N ILE A 76 8.09 -12.76 -2.59
CA ILE A 76 8.22 -11.60 -3.46
C ILE A 76 9.65 -11.07 -3.39
N HIS A 77 10.26 -10.82 -4.54
CA HIS A 77 11.57 -10.18 -4.60
C HIS A 77 11.49 -8.73 -4.09
N PRO A 78 12.37 -8.30 -3.17
CA PRO A 78 12.29 -6.97 -2.56
C PRO A 78 12.39 -5.84 -3.58
N ASP A 79 13.13 -6.03 -4.69
CA ASP A 79 13.23 -5.03 -5.75
C ASP A 79 11.87 -4.77 -6.44
N HIS A 80 11.01 -5.79 -6.59
CA HIS A 80 9.68 -5.59 -7.17
C HIS A 80 8.78 -4.74 -6.25
N VAL A 81 8.92 -4.96 -4.93
CA VAL A 81 8.24 -4.11 -3.94
C VAL A 81 8.80 -2.69 -4.03
N ALA A 82 10.12 -2.53 -4.05
CA ALA A 82 10.76 -1.22 -4.17
C ALA A 82 10.33 -0.45 -5.44
N ASP A 83 10.23 -1.13 -6.58
CA ASP A 83 9.74 -0.55 -7.84
C ASP A 83 8.30 -0.05 -7.71
N THR A 84 7.45 -0.79 -6.98
CA THR A 84 6.07 -0.38 -6.68
C THR A 84 6.04 0.90 -5.85
N TYR A 85 6.82 0.96 -4.76
CA TYR A 85 6.93 2.18 -3.94
C TYR A 85 7.47 3.35 -4.75
N TRP A 86 8.50 3.11 -5.57
CA TRP A 86 9.11 4.13 -6.42
C TRP A 86 8.12 4.69 -7.45
N HIS A 87 7.33 3.81 -8.07
CA HIS A 87 6.29 4.19 -9.02
C HIS A 87 5.22 5.07 -8.37
N VAL A 88 4.75 4.68 -7.19
CA VAL A 88 3.71 5.44 -6.46
C VAL A 88 4.27 6.79 -5.97
N ALA A 89 5.50 6.83 -5.46
CA ALA A 89 6.13 8.05 -4.97
C ALA A 89 6.40 9.08 -6.08
N ASN A 90 6.69 8.65 -7.30
CA ASN A 90 7.04 9.53 -8.42
C ASN A 90 5.85 9.87 -9.34
N ARG A 91 4.62 9.61 -8.90
CA ARG A 91 3.45 9.90 -9.73
C ARG A 91 3.23 11.39 -9.92
N HIS A 92 2.56 11.74 -11.01
CA HIS A 92 2.25 13.15 -11.30
C HIS A 92 1.30 13.72 -10.22
N PRO A 93 1.52 14.95 -9.71
CA PRO A 93 0.72 15.54 -8.62
C PRO A 93 -0.78 15.66 -8.89
N ASN A 94 -1.17 15.70 -10.17
CA ASN A 94 -2.58 15.75 -10.61
C ASN A 94 -3.16 14.38 -11.00
N ALA A 95 -2.42 13.29 -10.82
CA ALA A 95 -2.94 11.94 -11.04
C ALA A 95 -3.83 11.56 -9.85
N LEU A 96 -5.15 11.62 -10.05
CA LEU A 96 -6.10 11.01 -9.11
C LEU A 96 -5.74 9.53 -8.93
N THR A 97 -5.69 9.05 -7.68
CA THR A 97 -5.90 7.62 -7.45
C THR A 97 -7.40 7.41 -7.59
N PRO A 98 -7.90 6.72 -8.63
CA PRO A 98 -9.30 6.34 -8.62
C PRO A 98 -9.48 5.35 -7.47
N GLU A 99 -10.24 5.72 -6.44
CA GLU A 99 -10.99 4.72 -5.67
C GLU A 99 -12.33 4.57 -6.39
N LEU A 100 -12.32 3.79 -7.47
CA LEU A 100 -13.53 3.51 -8.26
C LEU A 100 -14.08 2.16 -7.79
N ASP A 101 -14.98 2.23 -6.80
CA ASP A 101 -15.89 1.13 -6.51
C ASP A 101 -16.93 1.05 -7.64
N SER A 102 -16.62 0.25 -8.65
CA SER A 102 -17.62 -0.23 -9.61
C SER A 102 -17.90 -1.68 -9.31
N GLY A 103 -19.13 -1.96 -8.88
CA GLY A 103 -19.68 -3.30 -8.80
C GLY A 103 -19.21 -4.17 -9.97
N THR A 104 -18.72 -5.34 -9.57
CA THR A 104 -18.27 -6.50 -10.33
C THR A 104 -16.82 -6.56 -10.84
N HIS A 105 -16.07 -5.47 -11.08
CA HIS A 105 -14.61 -5.53 -11.28
C HIS A 105 -14.05 -4.13 -11.02
N ALA A 106 -13.65 -3.85 -9.77
CA ALA A 106 -13.18 -2.54 -9.34
C ALA A 106 -11.64 -2.52 -9.29
N ALA A 107 -11.06 -1.49 -9.91
CA ALA A 107 -9.62 -1.26 -9.98
C ALA A 107 -9.07 -0.89 -8.61
N ASP A 108 -8.43 -1.87 -7.99
CA ASP A 108 -7.51 -1.75 -6.88
C ASP A 108 -6.11 -1.80 -7.49
N ILE A 109 -5.15 -0.98 -7.07
CA ILE A 109 -3.76 -1.13 -7.52
C ILE A 109 -3.16 -2.25 -6.67
N SER A 110 -3.68 -3.45 -6.88
CA SER A 110 -3.15 -4.70 -6.39
C SER A 110 -2.19 -5.22 -7.45
N PHE A 111 -0.89 -5.28 -7.14
CA PHE A 111 -0.04 -6.22 -7.85
C PHE A 111 -0.36 -7.60 -7.26
N VAL A 112 -0.85 -8.50 -8.12
CA VAL A 112 -0.92 -9.95 -7.84
C VAL A 112 0.51 -10.48 -7.75
#